data_AF-A0A921KD47-F1
#
_entry.id   AF-A0A921KD47-F1
#
_cell.length_a   1.000
_cell.length_b   1.000
_cell.length_c   1.000
_cell.angle_alpha   90.00
_cell.angle_beta   90.00
_cell.angle_gamma   90.00
#
_symmetry.space_group_name_H-M   'P 1'
#
loop_
_entity.id
_entity.type
_entity.pdbx_description
1 polymer ?
#
loop_
_entity_poly.entity_id
_entity_poly.type
_entity_poly.pdbx_seq_one_letter_code
_entity_poly.pdbx_strand_id
1 'polypeptide(L)'
;IQFHLEDEELYYQQALSLALKNALAKAQTIAETMQLHIDPTPLKIREEVTAEPATYRTFAAKEMSVSTPIEQGQITINATVKVQFQY
;
A
#
# COMPACT_ATOMS: atom_id res chain seq x y z
N ILE A 1 1.37 18.57 -20.53
CA ILE A 1 2.30 17.94 -19.56
C ILE A 1 1.60 16.76 -18.91
N GLN A 2 1.72 15.58 -19.53
CA GLN A 2 1.46 14.32 -18.87
C GLN A 2 2.79 13.93 -18.23
N PHE A 3 2.88 14.01 -16.90
CA PHE A 3 4.02 13.47 -16.17
C PHE A 3 3.89 11.94 -16.24
N HIS A 4 4.39 11.34 -17.33
CA HIS A 4 4.74 9.92 -17.28
C HIS A 4 6.01 9.85 -16.44
N LEU A 5 5.87 9.55 -15.15
CA LEU A 5 7.01 9.21 -14.31
C LEU A 5 7.50 7.83 -14.80
N GLU A 6 8.57 7.78 -15.59
CA GLU A 6 9.24 6.52 -15.92
C GLU A 6 9.65 5.74 -14.65
N ASP A 7 9.82 6.45 -13.52
CA ASP A 7 10.14 5.88 -12.21
C ASP A 7 8.93 5.42 -11.38
N GLU A 8 7.68 5.72 -11.78
CA GLU A 8 6.50 5.34 -10.98
C GLU A 8 6.38 3.83 -10.85
N GLU A 9 6.70 3.08 -11.92
CA GLU A 9 6.67 1.62 -11.91
C GLU A 9 7.70 1.04 -10.91
N LEU A 10 8.90 1.61 -10.85
CA LEU A 10 9.94 1.17 -9.92
C LEU A 10 9.52 1.37 -8.46
N TYR A 11 9.00 2.56 -8.13
CA TYR A 11 8.53 2.83 -6.79
C TYR A 11 7.26 2.04 -6.46
N TYR A 12 6.41 1.74 -7.45
CA TYR A 12 5.25 0.88 -7.29
C TYR A 12 5.66 -0.57 -6.97
N GLN A 13 6.63 -1.13 -7.70
CA GLN A 13 7.21 -2.44 -7.41
C GLN A 13 7.81 -2.49 -6.00
N GLN A 14 8.46 -1.40 -5.56
CA GLN A 14 8.98 -1.30 -4.20
C GLN A 14 7.85 -1.29 -3.16
N ALA A 15 6.76 -0.55 -3.41
CA ALA A 15 5.59 -0.54 -2.55
C ALA A 15 4.94 -1.94 -2.45
N LEU A 16 4.83 -2.67 -3.56
CA LEU A 16 4.33 -4.06 -3.57
C LEU A 16 5.22 -5.00 -2.75
N SER A 17 6.55 -4.89 -2.89
CA SER A 17 7.51 -5.67 -2.09
C SER A 17 7.37 -5.40 -0.60
N LEU A 18 7.22 -4.12 -0.21
CA LEU A 18 6.97 -3.73 1.18
C LEU A 18 5.63 -4.24 1.68
N ALA A 19 4.58 -4.19 0.86
CA ALA A 19 3.24 -4.67 1.22
C ALA A 19 3.25 -6.19 1.48
N LEU A 20 3.93 -6.98 0.64
CA LEU A 20 4.10 -8.42 0.84
C LEU A 20 4.87 -8.76 2.12
N LYS A 21 5.99 -8.08 2.38
CA LYS A 21 6.76 -8.26 3.63
C LYS A 21 5.91 -7.94 4.86
N ASN A 22 5.14 -6.87 4.79
CA ASN A 22 4.24 -6.46 5.85
C ASN A 22 3.14 -7.51 6.11
N ALA A 23 2.54 -8.06 5.04
CA ALA A 23 1.54 -9.11 5.14
C ALA A 23 2.09 -10.38 5.81
N LEU A 24 3.30 -10.82 5.43
CA LEU A 24 3.96 -11.97 6.04
C LEU A 24 4.23 -11.73 7.53
N ALA A 25 4.80 -10.58 7.90
CA ALA A 25 5.07 -10.23 9.29
C ALA A 25 3.79 -10.23 10.14
N LYS A 26 2.70 -9.66 9.62
CA LYS A 26 1.39 -9.67 10.29
C LYS A 26 0.85 -11.08 10.47
N ALA A 27 0.91 -11.91 9.44
CA ALA A 27 0.45 -13.30 9.50
C ALA A 27 1.22 -14.10 10.54
N GLN A 28 2.55 -13.94 10.58
CA GLN A 28 3.41 -14.61 11.55
C GLN A 28 3.08 -14.20 12.99
N THR A 29 2.92 -12.90 13.27
CA THR A 29 2.53 -12.41 14.59
C THR A 29 1.18 -12.99 15.05
N ILE A 30 0.19 -13.04 14.16
CA ILE A 30 -1.13 -13.62 14.47
C ILE A 30 -1.00 -15.11 14.80
N ALA A 31 -0.23 -15.84 13.99
CA ALA A 31 -0.06 -17.27 14.19
C ALA A 31 0.70 -17.62 15.47
N GLU A 32 1.78 -16.90 15.78
CA GLU A 32 2.50 -17.04 17.04
C GLU A 32 1.58 -16.79 18.24
N THR A 33 0.73 -15.77 18.16
CA THR A 33 -0.28 -15.46 19.19
C THR A 33 -1.29 -16.61 19.36
N MET A 34 -1.65 -17.27 18.27
CA MET A 34 -2.57 -18.41 18.26
C MET A 34 -1.88 -19.76 18.48
N GLN A 35 -0.55 -19.80 18.66
CA GLN A 35 0.25 -21.02 18.72
C GLN A 35 0.09 -21.93 17.49
N LEU A 36 -0.11 -21.32 16.32
CA LEU A 36 -0.20 -21.99 15.03
C LEU A 36 1.14 -21.89 14.29
N HIS A 37 1.48 -22.94 13.52
CA HIS A 37 2.64 -22.92 12.63
C HIS A 37 2.16 -22.55 11.23
N ILE A 38 2.61 -21.42 10.67
CA ILE A 38 2.25 -21.04 9.30
C ILE A 38 3.37 -21.36 8.33
N ASP A 39 3.00 -21.75 7.13
CA ASP A 39 3.94 -21.77 6.01
C ASP A 39 4.14 -20.32 5.51
N PRO A 40 5.37 -19.81 5.43
CA PRO A 40 5.64 -18.48 4.88
C PRO A 40 5.32 -18.38 3.37
N THR A 41 5.09 -19.51 2.70
CA THR A 41 4.69 -19.58 1.30
C THR A 41 3.20 -19.24 1.17
N PRO A 42 2.85 -18.13 0.49
CA PRO A 42 1.45 -17.75 0.33
C PRO A 42 0.73 -18.68 -0.66
N LEU A 43 -0.47 -19.13 -0.29
CA LEU A 43 -1.36 -19.88 -1.17
C LEU A 43 -1.98 -18.99 -2.25
N LYS A 44 -2.20 -17.72 -1.92
CA LYS A 44 -2.84 -16.77 -2.82
C LYS A 44 -2.38 -15.36 -2.51
N ILE A 45 -2.01 -14.64 -3.55
CA ILE A 45 -1.69 -13.21 -3.51
C ILE A 45 -2.65 -12.52 -4.47
N ARG A 46 -3.31 -11.46 -4.00
CA ARG A 46 -4.08 -10.55 -4.85
C ARG A 46 -3.72 -9.13 -4.51
N GLU A 47 -3.38 -8.34 -5.51
CA GLU A 47 -3.30 -6.90 -5.37
C GLU A 47 -4.72 -6.34 -5.23
N GLU A 48 -4.94 -5.53 -4.20
CA GLU A 48 -6.14 -4.72 -4.08
C GLU A 48 -5.84 -3.37 -4.70
N VAL A 49 -6.25 -3.21 -5.96
CA VAL A 49 -6.23 -1.92 -6.64
C VAL A 49 -7.25 -1.05 -5.95
N THR A 50 -6.80 -0.33 -4.93
CA THR A 50 -7.55 0.81 -4.43
C THR A 50 -7.43 1.83 -5.54
N ALA A 51 -8.55 2.15 -6.21
CA ALA A 51 -8.57 3.21 -7.22
C ALA A 51 -7.72 4.37 -6.71
N GLU A 52 -6.83 4.88 -7.57
CA GLU A 52 -5.84 5.92 -7.28
C GLU A 52 -6.31 6.89 -6.21
N PRO A 53 -5.41 7.44 -5.37
CA PRO A 53 -5.83 8.34 -4.32
C PRO A 53 -6.71 9.45 -4.92
N ALA A 54 -8.01 9.38 -4.62
CA ALA A 54 -8.97 10.45 -4.90
C ALA A 54 -8.57 11.77 -4.21
N THR A 55 -7.42 11.78 -3.52
CA THR A 55 -6.66 12.91 -3.00
C THR A 55 -6.60 14.09 -3.97
N TYR A 56 -6.47 13.89 -5.29
CA TYR A 56 -6.50 15.05 -6.21
C TYR A 56 -7.87 15.76 -6.21
N ARG A 57 -8.98 15.01 -6.10
CA ARG A 57 -10.33 15.58 -6.18
C ARG A 57 -10.86 16.07 -4.84
N THR A 58 -10.46 15.46 -3.74
CA THR A 58 -10.97 15.82 -2.41
C THR A 58 -10.16 16.95 -1.74
N PHE A 59 -8.87 17.11 -2.05
CA PHE A 59 -8.09 18.24 -1.51
C PHE A 59 -8.55 19.58 -2.09
N ALA A 60 -8.82 19.65 -3.40
CA ALA A 60 -9.35 20.88 -4.02
C ALA A 60 -10.72 21.31 -3.45
N ALA A 61 -11.54 20.36 -2.98
CA ALA A 61 -12.84 20.66 -2.37
C ALA A 61 -12.74 21.05 -0.88
N LYS A 62 -11.65 20.69 -0.20
CA LYS A 62 -11.46 20.92 1.25
C LYS A 62 -10.59 22.14 1.56
N GLU A 63 -9.76 22.60 0.62
CA GLU A 63 -8.92 23.79 0.78
C GLU A 63 -9.69 25.12 0.86
N MET A 64 -11.00 25.16 0.59
CA MET A 64 -11.81 26.35 0.88
C MET A 64 -12.06 26.55 2.38
N SER A 65 -11.73 25.57 3.23
CA SER A 65 -11.92 25.66 4.67
C SER A 65 -10.82 24.93 5.43
N VAL A 66 -9.92 25.69 6.06
CA VAL A 66 -8.97 25.27 7.12
C VAL A 66 -7.57 24.85 6.63
N SER A 67 -6.69 25.86 6.58
CA SER A 67 -5.27 25.89 6.95
C SER A 67 -4.58 24.55 7.32
N THR A 68 -3.68 24.07 6.45
CA THR A 68 -2.28 23.71 6.80
C THR A 68 -1.41 23.84 5.54
N PRO A 69 -0.17 24.36 5.63
CA PRO A 69 0.73 24.43 4.48
C PRO A 69 1.28 23.02 4.19
N ILE A 70 0.74 22.36 3.18
CA ILE A 70 1.28 21.08 2.69
C ILE A 70 2.42 21.45 1.74
N GLU A 71 3.64 21.04 2.08
CA GLU A 71 4.81 21.22 1.22
C GLU A 71 4.52 20.61 -0.15
N GLN A 72 4.37 21.49 -1.16
CA GLN A 72 4.03 21.11 -2.52
C GLN A 72 5.26 20.42 -3.14
N GLY A 73 5.31 19.07 -3.10
CA GLY A 73 6.40 18.33 -3.75
C GLY A 73 6.52 16.83 -3.49
N GLN A 74 5.79 16.23 -2.56
CA GLN A 74 5.92 14.79 -2.26
C GLN A 74 4.82 13.95 -2.92
N ILE A 75 5.21 12.97 -3.75
CA ILE A 75 4.32 11.95 -4.32
C ILE A 75 4.38 10.71 -3.43
N THR A 76 3.22 10.24 -2.95
CA THR A 76 3.12 9.01 -2.14
C THR A 76 2.56 7.89 -2.98
N ILE A 77 3.36 6.83 -3.17
CA ILE A 77 2.97 5.63 -3.90
C ILE A 77 2.63 4.54 -2.88
N ASN A 78 1.40 4.04 -2.93
CA ASN A 78 0.90 3.00 -2.01
C ASN A 78 0.49 1.76 -2.81
N ALA A 79 0.72 0.58 -2.23
CA ALA A 79 0.23 -0.69 -2.75
C ALA A 79 -0.42 -1.50 -1.64
N THR A 80 -1.55 -2.13 -1.95
CA THR A 80 -2.28 -2.98 -1.00
C THR A 80 -2.33 -4.40 -1.55
N VAL A 81 -1.95 -5.37 -0.74
CA VAL A 81 -2.01 -6.79 -1.11
C VAL A 81 -2.82 -7.57 -0.10
N LYS A 82 -3.65 -8.47 -0.62
CA LYS A 82 -4.36 -9.49 0.15
C LYS A 82 -3.65 -10.82 -0.05
N VAL A 83 -3.11 -11.34 1.04
CA VAL A 83 -2.32 -12.57 1.05
C VAL A 83 -3.01 -13.61 1.93
N GLN A 84 -3.08 -14.84 1.44
CA GLN A 84 -3.60 -15.98 2.18
C GLN A 84 -2.46 -16.96 2.45
N PHE A 85 -2.28 -17.32 3.72
CA PHE A 85 -1.30 -18.30 4.19
C PHE A 85 -2.02 -19.56 4.71
N GLN A 86 -1.32 -20.68 4.71
CA GLN A 86 -1.77 -21.94 5.31
C GLN A 86 -1.15 -22.13 6.70
N TYR A 87 -1.87 -22.83 7.57
CA TYR A 87 -1.48 -23.19 8.93
C TYR A 87 -1.99 -24.59 9.28
#